data_AF-A0A9J6G104-F1
#
_entry.id   AF-A0A9J6G104-F1
#
_cell.length_a   1.000
_cell.length_b   1.000
_cell.length_c   1.000
_cell.angle_alpha   90.00
_cell.angle_beta   90.00
_cell.angle_gamma   90.00
#
_symmetry.space_group_name_H-M   'P 1'
#
loop_
_entity.id
_entity.type
_entity.pdbx_description
1 polymer ?
#
loop_
_entity_poly.entity_id
_entity_poly.type
_entity_poly.pdbx_seq_one_letter_code
_entity_poly.pdbx_strand_id
1 'polypeptide(L)'
;MAKLVVVAVLVFAFYGVVRNACIHRDFGKGSTVCVCSAEQCDLLGKIAKQETGVAGVYESGKDGSRFLATTIEFSPVDINFTALPRTRSIIRLQPNVTYQQIMGFGGSFTDAAGSNILRLEEPLRSKLLESYFSEEGLNYNMGRVPIASCDFSARVYSYADRSDDFDLANFSLSLEDIGLKIPLLQIAQKLNKTDPLWLLASPWSAPAWMKTNKDMSGRGTLMGKPNGTYYKTWAQYFREVSGCL
;
A
#
# COMPACT_ATOMS: atom_id res chain seq x y z
N MET A 1 28.36 -63.32 -11.10
CA MET A 1 28.33 -61.95 -10.54
C MET A 1 27.33 -61.14 -11.35
N ALA A 2 26.11 -60.98 -10.84
CA ALA A 2 25.06 -60.21 -11.52
C ALA A 2 25.26 -58.71 -11.22
N LYS A 3 25.40 -57.88 -12.25
CA LYS A 3 25.48 -56.43 -12.11
C LYS A 3 24.07 -55.87 -11.91
N LEU A 4 23.83 -55.30 -10.73
CA LEU A 4 22.63 -54.56 -10.38
C LEU A 4 22.64 -53.23 -11.16
N VAL A 5 21.70 -53.06 -12.09
CA VAL A 5 21.46 -51.77 -12.75
C VAL A 5 20.42 -51.03 -11.94
N VAL A 6 20.84 -49.97 -11.25
CA VAL A 6 19.94 -49.07 -10.52
C VAL A 6 19.42 -48.04 -11.51
N VAL A 7 18.15 -48.15 -11.89
CA VAL A 7 17.44 -47.13 -12.66
C VAL A 7 16.88 -46.11 -11.67
N ALA A 8 17.50 -44.94 -11.60
CA ALA A 8 16.97 -43.82 -10.82
C ALA A 8 15.84 -43.15 -11.62
N VAL A 9 14.59 -43.38 -11.21
CA VAL A 9 13.43 -42.64 -11.72
C VAL A 9 13.39 -41.28 -11.02
N LEU A 10 13.86 -40.25 -11.71
CA LEU A 10 13.68 -38.86 -11.27
C LEU A 10 12.21 -38.48 -11.47
N VAL A 11 11.41 -38.60 -10.41
CA VAL A 11 10.06 -38.06 -10.36
C VAL A 11 10.19 -36.54 -10.17
N PHE A 12 10.05 -35.79 -11.26
CA PHE A 12 9.80 -34.35 -11.17
C PHE A 12 8.37 -34.15 -10.66
N ALA A 13 8.23 -33.99 -9.34
CA ALA A 13 7.02 -33.42 -8.78
C ALA A 13 6.97 -31.94 -9.20
N PHE A 14 6.19 -31.63 -10.23
CA PHE A 14 5.79 -30.26 -10.50
C PHE A 14 4.88 -29.81 -9.35
N TYR A 15 5.47 -29.19 -8.33
CA TYR A 15 4.72 -28.34 -7.41
C TYR A 15 4.35 -27.07 -8.19
N GLY A 16 3.35 -27.17 -9.05
CA GLY A 16 2.70 -26.00 -9.60
C GLY A 16 2.06 -25.25 -8.43
N VAL A 17 2.60 -24.08 -8.09
CA VAL A 17 1.90 -23.16 -7.20
C VAL A 17 0.61 -22.80 -7.92
N VAL A 18 -0.52 -23.30 -7.43
CA VAL A 18 -1.85 -22.94 -7.95
C VAL A 18 -2.05 -21.47 -7.63
N ARG A 19 -1.72 -20.60 -8.59
CA ARG A 19 -2.07 -19.18 -8.52
C ARG A 19 -3.56 -19.08 -8.77
N ASN A 20 -4.30 -18.60 -7.78
CA ASN A 20 -5.70 -18.30 -7.98
C ASN A 20 -5.82 -17.18 -9.02
N ALA A 21 -6.36 -17.51 -10.18
CA ALA A 21 -6.63 -16.52 -11.21
C ALA A 21 -7.72 -15.55 -10.74
N CYS A 22 -7.70 -14.34 -11.30
CA CYS A 22 -8.74 -13.35 -11.10
C CYS A 22 -10.12 -13.93 -11.48
N ILE A 23 -11.08 -13.86 -10.55
CA ILE A 23 -12.49 -14.18 -10.85
C ILE A 23 -13.14 -12.90 -11.38
N HIS A 24 -13.30 -12.83 -12.70
CA HIS A 24 -13.79 -11.63 -13.37
C HIS A 24 -15.28 -11.37 -13.09
N ARG A 25 -15.60 -10.13 -12.72
CA ARG A 25 -16.98 -9.62 -12.72
C ARG A 25 -17.05 -8.25 -13.40
N ASP A 26 -17.96 -8.12 -14.36
CA ASP A 26 -18.22 -6.85 -15.06
C ASP A 26 -19.42 -6.12 -14.44
N PHE A 27 -19.27 -4.81 -14.29
CA PHE A 27 -20.31 -3.88 -13.82
C PHE A 27 -20.65 -2.81 -14.88
N GLY A 28 -20.29 -3.02 -16.15
CA GLY A 28 -20.61 -2.15 -17.28
C GLY A 28 -19.76 -0.89 -17.36
N LYS A 29 -18.51 -0.92 -16.87
CA LYS A 29 -17.60 0.25 -16.81
C LYS A 29 -16.37 0.13 -17.72
N GLY A 30 -16.40 -0.79 -18.69
CA GLY A 30 -15.35 -0.94 -19.71
C GLY A 30 -14.12 -1.73 -19.26
N SER A 31 -14.21 -2.42 -18.11
CA SER A 31 -13.28 -3.42 -17.59
C SER A 31 -13.97 -4.19 -16.45
N THR A 32 -13.33 -5.23 -15.95
CA THR A 32 -13.84 -6.08 -14.86
C THR A 32 -13.10 -5.83 -13.54
N VAL A 33 -13.69 -6.26 -12.42
CA VAL A 33 -12.98 -6.43 -11.14
C VAL A 33 -12.60 -7.89 -10.93
N CYS A 34 -11.66 -8.13 -10.02
CA CYS A 34 -11.36 -9.46 -9.49
C CYS A 34 -12.13 -9.67 -8.19
N VAL A 35 -12.98 -10.68 -8.15
CA VAL A 35 -13.82 -10.98 -6.99
C VAL A 35 -13.04 -11.89 -6.05
N CYS A 36 -12.87 -11.44 -4.81
CA CYS A 36 -12.33 -12.26 -3.73
C CYS A 36 -13.44 -12.75 -2.79
N SER A 37 -13.29 -13.97 -2.29
CA SER A 37 -14.13 -14.61 -1.28
C SER A 37 -13.26 -15.16 -0.14
N ALA A 38 -13.90 -15.79 0.85
CA ALA A 38 -13.18 -16.47 1.93
C ALA A 38 -12.26 -17.60 1.41
N GLU A 39 -12.63 -18.24 0.30
CA GLU A 39 -11.91 -19.38 -0.26
C GLU A 39 -10.82 -18.92 -1.23
N GLN A 40 -11.11 -17.90 -2.05
CA GLN A 40 -10.27 -17.53 -3.18
C GLN A 40 -10.05 -16.01 -3.29
N CYS A 41 -8.81 -15.61 -3.55
CA CYS A 41 -8.44 -14.26 -3.96
C CYS A 41 -7.19 -14.37 -4.83
N ASP A 42 -7.07 -13.53 -5.86
CA ASP A 42 -5.91 -13.51 -6.73
C ASP A 42 -4.73 -12.80 -6.08
N LEU A 43 -3.54 -13.38 -6.25
CA LEU A 43 -2.27 -12.84 -5.77
C LEU A 43 -1.28 -12.81 -6.94
N LEU A 44 -0.35 -11.87 -6.93
CA LEU A 44 0.71 -11.78 -7.95
C LEU A 44 1.66 -12.98 -7.86
N GLY A 45 1.79 -13.55 -6.66
CA GLY A 45 2.80 -14.54 -6.32
C GLY A 45 4.20 -13.92 -6.22
N LYS A 46 5.16 -14.69 -5.73
CA LYS A 46 6.53 -14.20 -5.54
C LYS A 46 7.18 -13.78 -6.87
N ILE A 47 7.62 -12.53 -6.96
CA ILE A 47 8.38 -12.00 -8.11
C ILE A 47 9.84 -12.46 -7.98
N ALA A 48 10.26 -13.38 -8.83
CA ALA A 48 11.62 -13.91 -8.84
C ALA A 48 12.53 -13.10 -9.78
N LYS A 49 13.80 -12.97 -9.37
CA LYS A 49 14.87 -12.47 -10.23
C LYS A 49 15.04 -13.43 -11.41
N GLN A 50 15.08 -12.89 -12.63
CA GLN A 50 15.27 -13.66 -13.86
C GLN A 50 16.75 -13.93 -14.12
N GLU A 51 17.02 -14.94 -14.96
CA GLU A 51 18.35 -15.22 -15.46
C GLU A 51 18.88 -14.08 -16.36
N THR A 52 20.20 -13.98 -16.50
CA THR A 52 20.82 -12.98 -17.36
C THR A 52 20.33 -13.16 -18.80
N GLY A 53 19.83 -12.06 -19.39
CA GLY A 53 19.27 -12.09 -20.75
C GLY A 53 17.77 -12.36 -20.79
N VAL A 54 17.10 -12.57 -19.64
CA VAL A 54 15.65 -12.75 -19.57
C VAL A 54 15.02 -11.59 -18.79
N ALA A 55 13.89 -11.08 -19.28
CA ALA A 55 13.04 -10.13 -18.55
C ALA A 55 11.68 -10.75 -18.22
N GLY A 56 11.22 -10.52 -16.99
CA GLY A 56 9.83 -10.80 -16.60
C GLY A 56 8.93 -9.65 -17.06
N VAL A 57 7.78 -9.98 -17.63
CA VAL A 57 6.79 -9.04 -18.13
C VAL A 57 5.46 -9.31 -17.42
N TYR A 58 4.84 -8.25 -16.90
CA TYR A 58 3.55 -8.32 -16.22
C TYR A 58 2.56 -7.41 -16.93
N GLU A 59 1.50 -7.99 -17.48
CA GLU A 59 0.52 -7.27 -18.30
C GLU A 59 -0.84 -7.16 -17.61
N SER A 60 -1.44 -5.98 -17.68
CA SER A 60 -2.85 -5.77 -17.31
C SER A 60 -3.55 -4.98 -18.40
N GLY A 61 -4.72 -5.46 -18.83
CA GLY A 61 -5.43 -4.94 -20.00
C GLY A 61 -6.94 -4.95 -19.88
N LYS A 62 -7.60 -4.28 -20.84
CA LYS A 62 -9.07 -4.29 -21.00
C LYS A 62 -9.61 -5.64 -21.46
N ASP A 63 -8.75 -6.47 -22.03
CA ASP A 63 -9.00 -7.87 -22.39
C ASP A 63 -9.23 -8.77 -21.16
N GLY A 64 -8.98 -8.27 -19.95
CA GLY A 64 -9.10 -9.02 -18.72
C GLY A 64 -7.76 -9.48 -18.16
N SER A 65 -6.63 -9.22 -18.82
CA SER A 65 -5.33 -9.54 -18.25
C SER A 65 -5.13 -8.80 -16.91
N ARG A 66 -4.65 -9.53 -15.88
CA ARG A 66 -4.43 -9.01 -14.51
C ARG A 66 -3.09 -9.50 -14.00
N PHE A 67 -2.09 -8.64 -14.06
CA PHE A 67 -0.68 -8.96 -13.78
C PHE A 67 -0.25 -10.29 -14.43
N LEU A 68 -0.68 -10.53 -15.68
CA LEU A 68 -0.36 -11.73 -16.43
C LEU A 68 1.17 -11.80 -16.59
N ALA A 69 1.78 -12.77 -15.92
CA ALA A 69 3.23 -12.93 -15.89
C ALA A 69 3.72 -13.77 -17.08
N THR A 70 4.63 -13.20 -17.86
CA THR A 70 5.33 -13.86 -18.97
C THR A 70 6.83 -13.53 -18.89
N THR A 71 7.63 -14.16 -19.75
CA THR A 71 9.05 -13.83 -19.89
C THR A 71 9.37 -13.51 -21.35
N ILE A 72 10.36 -12.64 -21.54
CA ILE A 72 10.95 -12.35 -22.85
C ILE A 72 12.46 -12.53 -22.77
N GLU A 73 13.06 -13.03 -23.85
CA GLU A 73 14.50 -13.17 -23.99
C GLU A 73 15.08 -11.99 -24.76
N PHE A 74 16.09 -11.35 -24.20
CA PHE A 74 16.89 -10.37 -24.90
C PHE A 74 17.78 -11.08 -25.91
N SER A 75 17.55 -10.80 -27.18
CA SER A 75 18.52 -11.11 -28.22
C SER A 75 19.52 -9.95 -28.33
N PRO A 76 20.83 -10.21 -28.38
CA PRO A 76 21.80 -9.17 -28.74
C PRO A 76 21.50 -8.72 -30.17
N VAL A 77 21.14 -7.44 -30.33
CA VAL A 77 20.90 -6.82 -31.63
C VAL A 77 21.75 -5.57 -31.73
N ASP A 78 22.58 -5.49 -32.77
CA ASP A 78 23.26 -4.27 -33.14
C ASP A 78 22.26 -3.30 -33.77
N ILE A 79 21.70 -2.40 -32.96
CA ILE A 79 20.74 -1.41 -33.42
C ILE A 79 21.49 -0.22 -34.02
N ASN A 80 21.48 -0.09 -35.35
CA ASN A 80 21.91 1.15 -36.00
C ASN A 80 20.80 2.21 -35.90
N PHE A 81 20.88 3.08 -34.88
CA PHE A 81 19.88 4.12 -34.63
C PHE A 81 19.68 5.12 -35.78
N THR A 82 20.64 5.24 -36.71
CA THR A 82 20.56 6.17 -37.85
C THR A 82 19.82 5.60 -39.07
N ALA A 83 19.63 4.28 -39.13
CA ALA A 83 19.06 3.57 -40.28
C ALA A 83 17.74 2.86 -39.97
N LEU A 84 17.08 3.20 -38.85
CA LEU A 84 15.85 2.53 -38.46
C LEU A 84 14.64 2.99 -39.28
N PRO A 85 13.76 2.06 -39.70
CA PRO A 85 12.48 2.43 -40.28
C PRO A 85 11.67 3.29 -39.30
N ARG A 86 10.99 4.33 -39.79
CA ARG A 86 10.14 5.23 -38.98
C ARG A 86 8.96 4.51 -38.28
N THR A 87 8.75 3.23 -38.57
CA THR A 87 7.69 2.40 -37.99
C THR A 87 8.05 1.74 -36.67
N ARG A 88 9.29 1.88 -36.18
CA ARG A 88 9.72 1.31 -34.89
C ARG A 88 9.86 2.37 -33.81
N SER A 89 9.21 2.13 -32.68
CA SER A 89 9.45 2.88 -31.44
C SER A 89 10.62 2.26 -30.68
N ILE A 90 11.54 3.09 -30.21
CA ILE A 90 12.70 2.66 -29.43
C ILE A 90 12.75 3.43 -28.14
N ILE A 91 12.90 2.70 -27.04
CA ILE A 91 13.16 3.24 -25.71
C ILE A 91 14.59 2.87 -25.33
N ARG A 92 15.42 3.88 -25.06
CA ARG A 92 16.82 3.70 -24.67
C ARG A 92 17.00 4.03 -23.19
N LEU A 93 17.48 3.05 -22.41
CA LEU A 93 17.85 3.26 -21.01
C LEU A 93 19.29 3.79 -20.92
N GLN A 94 19.53 4.74 -20.02
CA GLN A 94 20.85 5.33 -19.76
C GLN A 94 21.21 5.14 -18.27
N PRO A 95 21.85 4.04 -17.87
CA PRO A 95 22.07 3.70 -16.45
C PRO A 95 22.93 4.71 -15.67
N ASN A 96 23.77 5.48 -16.37
CA ASN A 96 24.64 6.49 -15.77
C ASN A 96 23.92 7.83 -15.49
N VAL A 97 22.68 7.97 -15.96
CA VAL A 97 21.84 9.14 -15.69
C VAL A 97 20.84 8.75 -14.61
N THR A 98 21.06 9.25 -13.40
CA THR A 98 20.23 8.97 -12.23
C THR A 98 19.31 10.13 -11.90
N TYR A 99 18.21 9.83 -11.20
CA TYR A 99 17.23 10.80 -10.74
C TYR A 99 16.91 10.55 -9.25
N GLN A 100 15.68 10.80 -8.81
CA GLN A 100 15.25 10.59 -7.43
C GLN A 100 15.28 9.12 -7.03
N GLN A 101 15.53 8.88 -5.73
CA GLN A 101 15.23 7.61 -5.10
C GLN A 101 13.72 7.48 -4.86
N ILE A 102 13.19 6.28 -5.03
CA ILE A 102 11.79 5.98 -4.76
C ILE A 102 11.68 5.43 -3.34
N MET A 103 10.94 6.13 -2.47
CA MET A 103 10.75 5.70 -1.08
C MET A 103 9.84 4.47 -0.98
N GLY A 104 8.79 4.41 -1.81
CA GLY A 104 7.86 3.29 -1.79
C GLY A 104 6.50 3.60 -2.38
N PHE A 105 5.57 2.66 -2.18
CA PHE A 105 4.19 2.71 -2.66
C PHE A 105 3.24 2.18 -1.58
N GLY A 106 2.03 2.71 -1.55
CA GLY A 106 1.15 2.52 -0.41
C GLY A 106 -0.27 3.04 -0.56
N GLY A 107 -1.01 2.91 0.53
CA GLY A 107 -2.38 3.42 0.70
C GLY A 107 -2.54 4.24 1.97
N SER A 108 -3.79 4.62 2.30
CA SER A 108 -4.09 5.36 3.53
C SER A 108 -4.97 4.54 4.49
N PHE A 109 -4.59 4.53 5.77
CA PHE A 109 -5.33 3.91 6.87
C PHE A 109 -6.35 4.91 7.43
N THR A 110 -7.36 5.25 6.63
CA THR A 110 -8.49 6.10 7.08
C THR A 110 -9.47 5.30 7.94
N ASP A 111 -10.31 5.98 8.72
CA ASP A 111 -11.34 5.32 9.52
C ASP A 111 -12.31 4.54 8.62
N ALA A 112 -12.68 5.09 7.46
CA ALA A 112 -13.50 4.38 6.47
C ALA A 112 -12.80 3.11 5.96
N ALA A 113 -11.51 3.16 5.63
CA ALA A 113 -10.77 1.96 5.20
C ALA A 113 -10.77 0.91 6.33
N GLY A 114 -10.44 1.33 7.56
CA GLY A 114 -10.43 0.44 8.70
C GLY A 114 -11.79 -0.17 9.01
N SER A 115 -12.84 0.63 8.97
CA SER A 115 -14.22 0.19 9.20
C SER A 115 -14.72 -0.80 8.14
N ASN A 116 -14.33 -0.62 6.86
CA ASN A 116 -14.70 -1.57 5.81
C ASN A 116 -13.91 -2.88 5.91
N ILE A 117 -12.59 -2.80 6.12
CA ILE A 117 -11.73 -4.00 6.22
C ILE A 117 -12.14 -4.85 7.44
N LEU A 118 -12.37 -4.23 8.60
CA LEU A 118 -12.71 -4.94 9.83
C LEU A 118 -14.16 -5.44 9.88
N ARG A 119 -15.01 -5.10 8.90
CA ARG A 119 -16.32 -5.72 8.71
C ARG A 119 -16.26 -7.03 7.92
N LEU A 120 -15.18 -7.25 7.16
CA LEU A 120 -14.98 -8.53 6.49
C LEU A 120 -14.71 -9.62 7.52
N GLU A 121 -15.35 -10.76 7.38
CA GLU A 121 -15.04 -11.93 8.22
C GLU A 121 -13.67 -12.51 7.84
N GLU A 122 -13.00 -13.15 8.80
CA GLU A 122 -11.91 -14.06 8.45
C GLU A 122 -12.52 -15.27 7.72
N PRO A 123 -11.89 -15.77 6.64
CA PRO A 123 -10.53 -15.50 6.13
C PRO A 123 -10.42 -14.41 5.05
N LEU A 124 -11.53 -13.82 4.59
CA LEU A 124 -11.50 -12.83 3.50
C LEU A 124 -10.74 -11.55 3.89
N ARG A 125 -10.83 -11.12 5.14
CA ARG A 125 -10.05 -9.99 5.67
C ARG A 125 -8.55 -10.22 5.52
N SER A 126 -8.05 -11.39 5.92
CA SER A 126 -6.64 -11.75 5.76
C SER A 126 -6.20 -11.71 4.31
N LYS A 127 -6.97 -12.30 3.39
CA LYS A 127 -6.67 -12.28 1.94
C LYS A 127 -6.57 -10.86 1.37
N LEU A 128 -7.44 -9.95 1.81
CA LEU A 128 -7.37 -8.54 1.40
C LEU A 128 -6.08 -7.88 1.90
N LEU A 129 -5.70 -8.12 3.16
CA LEU A 129 -4.47 -7.54 3.72
C LEU A 129 -3.21 -8.16 3.08
N GLU A 130 -3.22 -9.45 2.79
CA GLU A 130 -2.17 -10.13 2.04
C GLU A 130 -2.02 -9.56 0.63
N SER A 131 -3.13 -9.26 -0.04
CA SER A 131 -3.12 -8.67 -1.39
C SER A 131 -2.37 -7.34 -1.43
N TYR A 132 -2.45 -6.54 -0.36
CA TYR A 132 -1.73 -5.27 -0.28
C TYR A 132 -0.31 -5.40 0.26
N PHE A 133 -0.11 -6.12 1.37
CA PHE A 133 1.11 -6.00 2.18
C PHE A 133 2.03 -7.21 2.14
N SER A 134 1.59 -8.36 1.61
CA SER A 134 2.44 -9.55 1.53
C SER A 134 3.36 -9.52 0.30
N GLU A 135 4.45 -10.30 0.34
CA GLU A 135 5.35 -10.52 -0.80
C GLU A 135 4.67 -11.18 -2.01
N GLU A 136 3.57 -11.90 -1.79
CA GLU A 136 2.79 -12.52 -2.86
C GLU A 136 1.71 -11.57 -3.41
N GLY A 137 1.41 -10.48 -2.69
CA GLY A 137 0.55 -9.40 -3.13
C GLY A 137 1.34 -8.27 -3.78
N LEU A 138 0.91 -7.03 -3.51
CA LEU A 138 1.52 -5.80 -4.03
C LEU A 138 2.74 -5.33 -3.23
N ASN A 139 3.04 -5.98 -2.09
CA ASN A 139 4.15 -5.64 -1.20
C ASN A 139 4.24 -4.15 -0.85
N TYR A 140 3.12 -3.52 -0.50
CA TYR A 140 3.08 -2.12 -0.08
C TYR A 140 3.99 -1.90 1.13
N ASN A 141 4.86 -0.90 1.02
CA ASN A 141 5.84 -0.52 2.03
C ASN A 141 5.65 0.92 2.53
N MET A 142 4.54 1.58 2.14
CA MET A 142 4.15 2.89 2.68
C MET A 142 2.69 2.90 3.16
N GLY A 143 2.41 3.71 4.18
CA GLY A 143 1.08 3.90 4.75
C GLY A 143 0.85 5.34 5.20
N ARG A 144 -0.19 6.00 4.69
CA ARG A 144 -0.61 7.31 5.18
C ARG A 144 -1.65 7.16 6.30
N VAL A 145 -1.39 7.76 7.46
CA VAL A 145 -2.28 7.71 8.62
C VAL A 145 -2.82 9.12 8.89
N PRO A 146 -4.13 9.37 8.72
CA PRO A 146 -4.75 10.60 9.18
C PRO A 146 -4.48 10.80 10.68
N ILE A 147 -4.10 12.01 11.09
CA ILE A 147 -4.05 12.36 12.52
C ILE A 147 -5.46 12.81 12.91
N ALA A 148 -6.12 12.02 13.75
CA ALA A 148 -7.54 12.10 14.09
C ALA A 148 -8.48 11.98 12.87
N SER A 149 -9.62 12.66 12.90
CA SER A 149 -10.65 12.56 11.86
C SER A 149 -10.25 13.23 10.53
N CYS A 150 -10.86 12.74 9.46
CA CYS A 150 -10.85 13.34 8.13
C CYS A 150 -12.26 13.28 7.50
N ASP A 151 -12.39 13.68 6.24
CA ASP A 151 -13.62 13.52 5.46
C ASP A 151 -14.04 12.05 5.27
N PHE A 152 -13.11 11.11 5.40
CA PHE A 152 -13.34 9.66 5.43
C PHE A 152 -13.53 9.11 6.85
N SER A 153 -14.05 9.93 7.77
CA SER A 153 -14.41 9.55 9.14
C SER A 153 -15.92 9.66 9.35
N ALA A 154 -16.50 8.77 10.15
CA ALA A 154 -17.94 8.77 10.43
C ALA A 154 -18.38 9.93 11.35
N ARG A 155 -17.44 10.50 12.11
CA ARG A 155 -17.64 11.67 12.97
C ARG A 155 -16.38 12.55 12.95
N VAL A 156 -16.57 13.81 13.29
CA VAL A 156 -15.47 14.76 13.46
C VAL A 156 -14.95 14.67 14.89
N TYR A 157 -13.64 14.52 15.05
CA TYR A 157 -12.96 14.46 16.35
C TYR A 157 -11.48 14.85 16.22
N SER A 158 -10.89 15.32 17.31
CA SER A 158 -9.44 15.44 17.50
C SER A 158 -8.98 14.60 18.69
N TYR A 159 -7.69 14.60 18.99
CA TYR A 159 -7.16 13.94 20.19
C TYR A 159 -7.19 14.84 21.42
N ALA A 160 -7.53 16.12 21.28
CA ALA A 160 -7.51 17.11 22.36
C ALA A 160 -8.70 18.08 22.25
N ASP A 161 -9.93 17.54 22.27
CA ASP A 161 -11.15 18.32 22.07
C ASP A 161 -11.56 19.16 23.30
N ARG A 162 -10.93 18.98 24.46
CA ARG A 162 -11.16 19.83 25.64
C ARG A 162 -10.60 21.23 25.39
N SER A 163 -11.46 22.24 25.53
CA SER A 163 -11.09 23.63 25.27
C SER A 163 -10.02 24.15 26.23
N ASP A 164 -9.15 25.03 25.71
CA ASP A 164 -8.06 25.71 26.43
C ASP A 164 -7.06 24.76 27.12
N ASP A 165 -6.96 23.51 26.66
CA ASP A 165 -6.00 22.51 27.15
C ASP A 165 -4.62 22.72 26.51
N PHE A 166 -3.97 23.83 26.83
CA PHE A 166 -2.68 24.21 26.26
C PHE A 166 -1.52 23.28 26.64
N ASP A 167 -1.68 22.54 27.74
CA ASP A 167 -0.72 21.55 28.22
C ASP A 167 -0.99 20.15 27.65
N LEU A 168 -2.06 19.97 26.87
CA LEU A 168 -2.50 18.70 26.28
C LEU A 168 -2.71 17.59 27.33
N ALA A 169 -3.16 17.96 28.53
CA ALA A 169 -3.35 17.02 29.64
C ALA A 169 -4.45 15.98 29.39
N ASN A 170 -5.35 16.26 28.44
CA ASN A 170 -6.45 15.37 28.05
C ASN A 170 -6.24 14.82 26.63
N PHE A 171 -4.99 14.87 26.12
CA PHE A 171 -4.66 14.22 24.86
C PHE A 171 -4.92 12.72 24.95
N SER A 172 -5.70 12.18 24.02
CA SER A 172 -5.90 10.73 23.91
C SER A 172 -6.22 10.32 22.49
N LEU A 173 -5.67 9.17 22.08
CA LEU A 173 -6.13 8.50 20.87
C LEU A 173 -7.60 8.14 20.96
N SER A 174 -8.29 8.17 19.82
CA SER A 174 -9.69 7.82 19.74
C SER A 174 -9.92 6.31 19.60
N LEU A 175 -11.17 5.89 19.74
CA LEU A 175 -11.57 4.50 19.49
C LEU A 175 -11.30 4.08 18.03
N GLU A 176 -11.35 5.01 17.09
CA GLU A 176 -11.03 4.76 15.69
C GLU A 176 -9.54 4.43 15.49
N ASP A 177 -8.64 5.04 16.27
CA ASP A 177 -7.21 4.69 16.22
C ASP A 177 -6.96 3.32 16.83
N ILE A 178 -7.48 3.10 18.04
CA ILE A 178 -7.25 1.88 18.84
C ILE A 178 -7.96 0.67 18.21
N GLY A 179 -9.17 0.86 17.70
CA GLY A 179 -10.03 -0.20 17.19
C GLY A 179 -9.89 -0.45 15.69
N LEU A 180 -9.48 0.56 14.90
CA LEU A 180 -9.42 0.43 13.45
C LEU A 180 -8.00 0.54 12.89
N LYS A 181 -7.32 1.66 13.15
CA LYS A 181 -6.08 2.01 12.43
C LYS A 181 -4.87 1.24 12.95
N ILE A 182 -4.62 1.25 14.25
CA ILE A 182 -3.45 0.60 14.87
C ILE A 182 -3.45 -0.91 14.64
N PRO A 183 -4.57 -1.65 14.84
CA PRO A 183 -4.58 -3.09 14.56
C PRO A 183 -4.22 -3.41 13.11
N LEU A 184 -4.73 -2.64 12.15
CA LEU A 184 -4.44 -2.85 10.73
C LEU A 184 -2.99 -2.50 10.37
N LEU A 185 -2.42 -1.45 10.97
CA LEU A 185 -1.00 -1.10 10.82
C LEU A 185 -0.10 -2.23 11.32
N GLN A 186 -0.41 -2.82 12.47
CA GLN A 186 0.34 -3.94 13.02
C GLN A 186 0.26 -5.19 12.14
N ILE A 187 -0.90 -5.46 11.54
CA ILE A 187 -1.04 -6.58 10.58
C ILE A 187 -0.23 -6.30 9.31
N ALA A 188 -0.33 -5.08 8.75
CA ALA A 188 0.44 -4.68 7.58
C ALA A 188 1.96 -4.82 7.81
N GLN A 189 2.46 -4.38 8.97
CA GLN A 189 3.87 -4.55 9.36
C GLN A 189 4.29 -6.01 9.49
N LYS A 190 3.42 -6.91 9.95
CA LYS A 190 3.71 -8.34 10.05
C LYS A 190 3.73 -9.04 8.70
N LEU A 191 2.90 -8.59 7.76
CA LEU A 191 2.79 -9.16 6.41
C LEU A 191 3.94 -8.70 5.51
N ASN A 192 4.39 -7.45 5.66
CA ASN A 192 5.55 -6.96 4.92
C ASN A 192 6.85 -7.47 5.56
N LYS A 193 7.42 -8.52 4.95
CA LYS A 193 8.66 -9.16 5.42
C LYS A 193 9.92 -8.67 4.71
N THR A 194 9.76 -7.90 3.63
CA THR A 194 10.86 -7.47 2.78
C THR A 194 11.38 -6.09 3.18
N ASP A 195 10.47 -5.13 3.41
CA ASP A 195 10.80 -3.73 3.64
C ASP A 195 10.11 -3.19 4.91
N PRO A 196 10.74 -2.23 5.62
CA PRO A 196 10.05 -1.54 6.70
C PRO A 196 8.85 -0.75 6.16
N LEU A 197 7.71 -0.83 6.85
CA LEU A 197 6.53 -0.02 6.52
C LEU A 197 6.76 1.45 6.93
N TRP A 198 6.90 2.34 5.95
CA TRP A 198 7.03 3.77 6.18
C TRP A 198 5.68 4.43 6.43
N LEU A 199 5.54 5.11 7.56
CA LEU A 199 4.30 5.79 7.93
C LEU A 199 4.39 7.30 7.70
N LEU A 200 3.40 7.84 6.98
CA LEU A 200 3.20 9.27 6.79
C LEU A 200 1.97 9.71 7.59
N ALA A 201 2.17 10.45 8.68
CA ALA A 201 1.08 11.02 9.46
C ALA A 201 0.69 12.41 8.92
N SER A 202 -0.61 12.71 8.81
CA SER A 202 -1.08 14.03 8.35
C SER A 202 -2.41 14.43 9.00
N PRO A 203 -2.52 15.59 9.67
CA PRO A 203 -3.79 16.07 10.20
C PRO A 203 -4.62 16.76 9.11
N TRP A 204 -5.94 16.71 9.26
CA TRP A 204 -6.86 17.55 8.48
C TRP A 204 -7.15 18.88 9.16
N SER A 205 -7.21 18.90 10.49
CA SER A 205 -7.49 20.10 11.27
C SER A 205 -6.82 20.02 12.65
N ALA A 206 -6.50 21.18 13.21
CA ALA A 206 -6.28 21.32 14.65
C ALA A 206 -7.61 21.21 15.42
N PRO A 207 -7.59 20.93 16.74
CA PRO A 207 -8.77 20.98 17.58
C PRO A 207 -9.54 22.30 17.42
N ALA A 208 -10.87 22.23 17.49
CA ALA A 208 -11.76 23.35 17.20
C ALA A 208 -11.40 24.60 18.04
N TRP A 209 -11.11 24.43 19.33
CA TRP A 209 -10.75 25.52 20.25
C TRP A 209 -9.42 26.20 19.91
N MET A 210 -8.57 25.62 19.06
CA MET A 210 -7.34 26.26 18.57
C MET A 210 -7.56 27.11 17.31
N LYS A 211 -8.75 27.07 16.71
CA LYS A 211 -9.05 27.70 15.42
C LYS A 211 -9.89 28.97 15.57
N THR A 212 -9.62 29.93 14.69
CA THR A 212 -10.30 31.23 14.60
C THR A 212 -11.81 31.13 14.42
N ASN A 213 -12.30 30.10 13.75
CA ASN A 213 -13.72 29.85 13.53
C ASN A 213 -14.35 28.88 14.55
N LYS A 214 -13.57 28.39 15.53
CA LYS A 214 -14.02 27.43 16.54
C LYS A 214 -14.65 26.15 15.97
N ASP A 215 -14.23 25.74 14.77
CA ASP A 215 -14.74 24.57 14.06
C ASP A 215 -13.61 23.87 13.31
N MET A 216 -13.61 22.54 13.28
CA MET A 216 -12.64 21.75 12.53
C MET A 216 -12.88 21.79 11.01
N SER A 217 -14.09 22.17 10.60
CA SER A 217 -14.48 22.40 9.22
C SER A 217 -14.56 23.90 8.89
N GLY A 218 -14.76 24.22 7.61
CA GLY A 218 -14.93 25.59 7.14
C GLY A 218 -13.64 26.46 7.19
N ARG A 219 -13.80 27.74 6.83
CA ARG A 219 -12.68 28.68 6.77
C ARG A 219 -12.20 29.06 8.18
N GLY A 220 -11.02 28.58 8.55
CA GLY A 220 -10.37 28.97 9.79
C GLY A 220 -8.90 28.56 9.81
N THR A 221 -8.07 29.40 10.42
CA THR A 221 -6.66 29.13 10.72
C THR A 221 -6.44 28.96 12.22
N LEU A 222 -5.27 28.49 12.62
CA LEU A 222 -4.83 28.55 14.02
C LEU A 222 -4.93 30.00 14.53
N MET A 223 -5.35 30.14 15.79
CA MET A 223 -5.37 31.42 16.48
C MET A 223 -3.96 31.91 16.82
N GLY A 224 -3.84 33.22 17.01
CA GLY A 224 -2.58 33.85 17.36
C GLY A 224 -1.61 33.95 16.17
N LYS A 225 -0.32 33.79 16.46
CA LYS A 225 0.78 33.95 15.49
C LYS A 225 1.81 32.84 15.66
N PRO A 226 2.63 32.55 14.63
CA PRO A 226 3.77 31.64 14.77
C PRO A 226 4.59 31.94 16.03
N ASN A 227 5.06 30.89 16.71
CA ASN A 227 5.72 30.93 18.02
C ASN A 227 4.85 31.38 19.22
N GLY A 228 3.57 31.72 19.00
CA GLY A 228 2.58 31.94 20.07
C GLY A 228 2.06 30.63 20.68
N THR A 229 1.26 30.73 21.75
CA THR A 229 0.78 29.57 22.53
C THR A 229 0.08 28.53 21.67
N TYR A 230 -0.92 28.92 20.85
CA TYR A 230 -1.65 28.00 19.96
C TYR A 230 -0.74 27.26 18.96
N TYR A 231 0.24 27.94 18.36
CA TYR A 231 1.17 27.31 17.42
C TYR A 231 2.13 26.35 18.14
N LYS A 232 2.59 26.70 19.35
CA LYS A 232 3.42 25.82 20.18
C LYS A 232 2.66 24.59 20.66
N THR A 233 1.43 24.77 21.14
CA THR A 233 0.56 23.65 21.52
C THR A 233 0.23 22.77 20.33
N TRP A 234 0.00 23.33 19.14
CA TRP A 234 -0.18 22.52 17.94
C TRP A 234 1.08 21.73 17.57
N ALA A 235 2.27 22.31 17.68
CA ALA A 235 3.52 21.57 17.49
C ALA A 235 3.71 20.45 18.55
N GLN A 236 3.34 20.70 19.80
CA GLN A 236 3.35 19.67 20.86
C GLN A 236 2.35 18.55 20.56
N TYR A 237 1.18 18.88 20.00
CA TYR A 237 0.19 17.88 19.59
C TYR A 237 0.77 16.88 18.59
N PHE A 238 1.56 17.32 17.60
CA PHE A 238 2.28 16.40 16.72
C PHE A 238 3.29 15.52 17.46
N ARG A 239 3.99 16.07 18.45
CA ARG A 239 4.94 15.30 19.27
C ARG A 239 4.23 14.21 20.07
N GLU A 240 3.08 14.51 20.67
CA GLU A 240 2.26 13.51 21.38
C GLU A 240 1.82 12.39 20.41
N VAL A 241 1.38 12.74 19.21
CA VAL A 241 1.03 11.76 18.15
C VAL A 241 2.21 10.87 17.78
N SER A 242 3.40 11.45 17.58
CA SER A 242 4.61 10.68 17.28
C SER A 242 5.05 9.75 18.41
N GLY A 243 4.63 10.01 19.65
CA GLY A 243 4.87 9.09 20.78
C GLY A 243 3.92 7.88 20.81
N CYS A 244 2.85 7.89 20.01
CA CYS A 244 1.85 6.82 19.99
C CYS A 244 1.92 5.87 18.77
N LEU A 245 2.61 6.28 17.70
CA LEU A 245 2.78 5.51 16.45
C LEU A 245 4.10 4.73 16.47
#